data_AF-A0A2A2I2E8-F1
#
_entry.id   AF-A0A2A2I2E8-F1
#
_cell.length_a   1.000
_cell.length_b   1.000
_cell.length_c   1.000
_cell.angle_alpha   90.00
_cell.angle_beta   90.00
_cell.angle_gamma   90.00
#
_symmetry.space_group_name_H-M   'P 1'
#
loop_
_entity.id
_entity.type
_entity.pdbx_description
1 polymer ?
#
loop_
_entity_poly.entity_id
_entity_poly.type
_entity_poly.pdbx_seq_one_letter_code
_entity_poly.pdbx_strand_id
1 'polypeptide(L)'
;MALASPAQAQNIDILMGSLFSQQGPDYIGHTSVSREDVPAASALERKFLIVDFRFDQNPGHEARQARVHTICMTMLRDRDLMQRLTRRGYDMVSVAFDRKSQYDCL
;
A
#
# COMPACT_ATOMS: atom_id res chain seq x y z
N MET A 1 -10.61 17.03 -5.21
CA MET A 1 -9.46 16.92 -4.27
C MET A 1 -9.96 16.34 -2.96
N ALA A 2 -9.88 15.02 -2.78
CA ALA A 2 -10.27 14.37 -1.53
C ALA A 2 -9.08 14.40 -0.55
N LEU A 3 -9.12 15.31 0.42
CA LEU A 3 -8.14 15.35 1.52
C LEU A 3 -8.47 14.18 2.45
N ALA A 4 -7.65 13.13 2.42
CA ALA A 4 -7.70 12.07 3.42
C ALA A 4 -7.52 12.69 4.82
N SER A 5 -8.37 12.31 5.77
CA SER A 5 -8.33 12.91 7.11
C SER A 5 -6.97 12.64 7.78
N PRO A 6 -6.32 13.66 8.38
CA PRO A 6 -4.93 13.59 8.82
C PRO A 6 -4.67 12.53 9.89
N ALA A 7 -5.64 12.24 10.76
CA ALA A 7 -5.51 11.20 11.79
C ALA A 7 -5.43 9.76 11.23
N GLN A 8 -5.89 9.54 10.00
CA GLN A 8 -5.97 8.21 9.38
C GLN A 8 -4.74 7.92 8.52
N ALA A 9 -4.19 8.95 7.86
CA ALA A 9 -2.89 8.89 7.21
C ALA A 9 -1.81 8.54 8.25
N GLN A 10 -1.85 9.19 9.41
CA GLN A 10 -0.88 8.96 10.49
C GLN A 10 -0.74 7.50 10.92
N ASN A 11 -1.81 6.71 11.00
CA ASN A 11 -1.70 5.32 11.50
C ASN A 11 -1.01 4.39 10.49
N ILE A 12 -1.38 4.48 9.20
CA ILE A 12 -0.71 3.67 8.17
C ILE A 12 0.71 4.18 7.90
N ASP A 13 0.92 5.50 7.95
CA ASP A 13 2.24 6.10 7.76
C ASP A 13 3.21 5.69 8.87
N ILE A 14 2.74 5.60 10.12
CA ILE A 14 3.53 5.09 11.25
C ILE A 14 3.84 3.61 11.09
N LEU A 15 2.84 2.79 10.75
CA LEU A 15 3.03 1.35 10.58
C LEU A 15 4.02 1.05 9.44
N MET A 16 3.84 1.68 8.28
CA MET A 16 4.68 1.44 7.10
C MET A 16 6.05 2.10 7.23
N GLY A 17 6.13 3.29 7.82
CA GLY A 17 7.40 3.99 8.05
C GLY A 17 8.32 3.29 9.04
N SER A 18 7.78 2.49 9.97
CA SER A 18 8.57 1.70 10.92
C SER A 18 8.92 0.30 10.42
N LEU A 19 8.33 -0.15 9.31
CA LEU A 19 8.43 -1.52 8.81
C LEU A 19 9.86 -1.94 8.42
N PHE A 20 10.61 -1.03 7.80
CA PHE A 20 11.98 -1.27 7.36
C PHE A 20 12.91 -0.24 7.98
N SER A 21 13.35 -0.49 9.21
CA SER A 21 14.09 0.50 10.02
C SER A 21 15.60 0.55 9.73
N GLN A 22 16.17 -0.45 9.04
CA GLN A 22 17.63 -0.54 8.78
C GLN A 22 18.01 -1.17 7.43
N GLN A 23 17.20 -2.08 6.88
CA GLN A 23 17.48 -2.75 5.61
C GLN A 23 16.18 -3.02 4.85
N GLY A 24 15.86 -2.19 3.87
CA GLY A 24 14.65 -2.35 3.07
C GLY A 24 14.31 -1.09 2.29
N PRO A 25 13.16 -1.07 1.62
CA PRO A 25 12.72 0.12 0.93
C PRO A 25 12.15 1.15 1.92
N ASP A 26 12.39 2.42 1.62
CA ASP A 26 11.86 3.55 2.35
C ASP A 26 10.39 3.77 2.02
N TYR A 27 9.60 4.00 3.05
CA TYR A 27 8.21 4.36 2.88
C TYR A 27 8.08 5.80 2.36
N ILE A 28 7.34 5.99 1.26
CA ILE A 28 7.12 7.30 0.65
C ILE A 28 5.76 7.87 1.04
N GLY A 29 4.74 7.02 1.14
CA GLY A 29 3.36 7.45 1.38
C GLY A 29 2.35 6.45 0.86
N HIS A 30 1.08 6.84 0.90
CA HIS A 30 0.00 6.04 0.34
C HIS A 30 -0.94 6.89 -0.52
N THR A 31 -1.57 6.26 -1.49
CA THR A 31 -2.57 6.87 -2.37
C THR A 31 -3.85 6.07 -2.32
N SER A 32 -4.96 6.72 -1.99
CA SER A 32 -6.29 6.13 -2.13
C SER A 32 -6.74 6.27 -3.58
N VAL A 33 -7.11 5.17 -4.21
CA VAL A 33 -7.71 5.15 -5.54
C VAL A 33 -9.17 4.75 -5.39
N SER A 34 -10.07 5.67 -5.70
CA SER A 34 -11.51 5.39 -5.71
C SER A 34 -11.90 4.81 -7.07
N ARG A 35 -12.98 4.02 -7.12
CA ARG A 35 -13.48 3.44 -8.39
C ARG A 35 -13.77 4.52 -9.44
N GLU A 36 -14.26 5.67 -9.01
CA GLU A 36 -14.56 6.84 -9.85
C GLU A 36 -13.33 7.50 -10.48
N ASP A 37 -12.13 7.28 -9.91
CA ASP A 37 -10.86 7.75 -10.47
C ASP A 37 -10.27 6.78 -11.51
N VAL A 38 -10.85 5.57 -11.62
CA VAL A 38 -10.39 4.52 -12.53
C VAL A 38 -11.25 4.51 -13.79
N PRO A 39 -10.64 4.43 -15.00
CA PRO A 39 -11.41 4.29 -16.22
C PRO A 39 -12.40 3.13 -16.15
N ALA A 40 -13.63 3.33 -16.64
CA ALA A 40 -14.69 2.32 -16.61
C ALA A 40 -14.32 1.01 -17.32
N ALA A 41 -13.39 1.07 -18.29
CA ALA A 41 -12.85 -0.09 -18.99
C ALA A 41 -11.86 -0.93 -18.15
N SER A 42 -11.47 -0.46 -16.96
CA SER A 42 -10.58 -1.20 -16.07
C SER A 42 -11.37 -2.23 -15.27
N ALA A 43 -10.81 -3.43 -15.17
CA ALA A 43 -11.33 -4.53 -14.35
C ALA A 43 -11.30 -4.23 -12.83
N LEU A 44 -10.70 -3.12 -12.42
CA LEU A 44 -10.63 -2.69 -11.02
C LEU A 44 -11.97 -2.14 -10.53
N GLU A 45 -12.89 -3.03 -10.15
CA GLU A 45 -14.24 -2.66 -9.72
C GLU A 45 -14.35 -2.05 -8.33
N ARG A 46 -13.23 -1.88 -7.62
CA ARG A 46 -13.21 -1.64 -6.19
C ARG A 46 -12.27 -0.50 -5.83
N LYS A 47 -12.49 0.08 -4.65
CA LYS A 47 -11.58 1.09 -4.08
C LYS A 47 -10.40 0.39 -3.43
N PHE A 48 -9.20 0.85 -3.73
CA PHE A 48 -7.96 0.24 -3.26
C PHE A 48 -6.97 1.29 -2.77
N LEU A 49 -6.04 0.84 -1.95
CA LEU A 49 -5.01 1.67 -1.36
C LEU A 49 -3.65 1.23 -1.91
N ILE A 50 -2.91 2.16 -2.50
CA ILE A 50 -1.54 1.91 -2.96
C ILE A 50 -0.60 2.43 -1.88
N VAL A 51 0.29 1.58 -1.39
CA VAL A 51 1.35 1.93 -0.44
C VAL A 51 2.67 1.99 -1.21
N ASP A 52 3.32 3.15 -1.22
CA ASP A 52 4.48 3.42 -2.05
C ASP A 52 5.78 3.35 -1.22
N PHE A 53 6.72 2.62 -1.77
CA PHE A 53 8.04 2.35 -1.20
C PHE A 53 9.11 2.61 -2.25
N ARG A 54 10.32 3.01 -1.86
CA ARG A 54 11.45 3.22 -2.77
C ARG A 54 12.67 2.47 -2.28
N PHE A 55 13.40 1.90 -3.23
CA PHE A 55 14.72 1.37 -2.94
C PHE A 55 15.79 2.34 -3.43
N ASP A 56 16.82 2.57 -2.62
CA ASP A 56 18.03 3.28 -3.05
C ASP A 56 18.72 2.56 -4.22
N GLN A 57 18.69 1.23 -4.20
CA GLN A 57 19.23 0.37 -5.26
C GLN A 57 18.19 -0.67 -5.66
N ASN A 58 17.99 -0.87 -6.96
CA ASN A 58 16.99 -1.80 -7.45
C ASN A 58 17.26 -3.22 -6.94
N PRO A 59 16.40 -3.79 -6.09
CA PRO A 59 16.59 -5.15 -5.61
C PRO A 59 16.34 -6.13 -6.76
N GLY A 60 17.04 -7.26 -6.71
CA GLY A 60 16.72 -8.41 -7.56
C GLY A 60 15.27 -8.85 -7.37
N HIS A 61 14.70 -9.54 -8.37
CA HIS A 61 13.29 -9.91 -8.40
C HIS A 61 12.85 -10.68 -7.13
N GLU A 62 13.64 -11.65 -6.68
CA GLU A 62 13.34 -12.45 -5.49
C GLU A 62 13.31 -11.61 -4.20
N ALA A 63 14.33 -10.76 -4.00
CA ALA A 63 14.39 -9.86 -2.84
C ALA A 63 13.20 -8.91 -2.83
N ARG A 64 12.78 -8.41 -4.01
CA ARG A 64 11.59 -7.59 -4.15
C ARG A 64 10.32 -8.34 -3.75
N GLN A 65 10.11 -9.55 -4.26
CA GLN A 65 8.94 -10.38 -3.92
C GLN A 65 8.88 -10.70 -2.43
N ALA A 66 10.02 -10.99 -1.80
CA ALA A 66 10.09 -11.20 -0.35
C ALA A 66 9.67 -9.95 0.44
N ARG A 67 10.03 -8.76 -0.05
CA ARG A 67 9.61 -7.48 0.57
C ARG A 67 8.14 -7.17 0.33
N VAL A 68 7.58 -7.42 -0.88
CA VAL A 68 6.13 -7.38 -1.13
C VAL A 68 5.42 -8.24 -0.07
N HIS A 69 5.83 -9.50 0.03
CA HIS A 69 5.22 -10.45 0.94
C HIS A 69 5.29 -9.97 2.39
N THR A 70 6.43 -9.42 2.82
CA THR A 70 6.59 -8.86 4.18
C THR A 70 5.63 -7.70 4.45
N ILE A 71 5.50 -6.76 3.49
CA ILE A 71 4.58 -5.62 3.61
C ILE A 71 3.14 -6.09 3.67
N CYS A 72 2.73 -6.91 2.70
CA CYS A 72 1.39 -7.46 2.62
C CYS A 72 1.03 -8.23 3.89
N MET A 73 1.90 -9.13 4.36
CA MET A 73 1.66 -9.89 5.59
C MET A 73 1.59 -9.01 6.82
N THR A 74 2.40 -7.95 6.91
CA THR A 74 2.33 -7.02 8.06
C THR A 74 0.98 -6.32 8.11
N MET A 75 0.51 -5.78 6.98
CA MET A 75 -0.80 -5.12 6.93
C MET A 75 -1.95 -6.09 7.18
N LEU A 76 -1.92 -7.27 6.55
CA LEU A 76 -2.97 -8.28 6.71
C LEU A 76 -3.05 -8.83 8.15
N ARG A 77 -1.91 -8.86 8.87
CA ARG A 77 -1.86 -9.28 10.29
C ARG A 77 -2.36 -8.20 11.25
N ASP A 78 -2.28 -6.93 10.87
CA ASP A 78 -2.88 -5.84 11.64
C ASP A 78 -4.40 -5.82 11.43
N ARG A 79 -5.11 -6.57 12.28
CA ARG A 79 -6.57 -6.72 12.22
C ARG A 79 -7.29 -5.39 12.36
N ASP A 80 -6.80 -4.49 13.20
CA ASP A 80 -7.43 -3.19 13.42
C ASP A 80 -7.29 -2.31 12.19
N LEU A 81 -6.14 -2.32 11.52
CA LEU A 81 -5.93 -1.66 10.23
C LEU A 81 -6.88 -2.21 9.18
N MET A 82 -6.91 -3.53 8.99
CA MET A 82 -7.78 -4.16 7.99
C MET A 82 -9.25 -3.86 8.24
N GLN A 83 -9.73 -3.94 9.48
CA GLN A 83 -11.11 -3.56 9.82
C GLN A 83 -11.42 -2.09 9.54
N ARG A 84 -10.46 -1.18 9.78
CA ARG A 84 -10.62 0.24 9.41
C ARG A 84 -10.68 0.41 7.89
N LEU A 85 -9.85 -0.29 7.14
CA LEU A 85 -9.83 -0.24 5.67
C LEU A 85 -11.15 -0.75 5.09
N THR A 86 -11.61 -1.92 5.51
CA THR A 86 -12.88 -2.50 5.05
C THR A 86 -14.07 -1.60 5.39
N ARG A 87 -14.15 -1.04 6.61
CA ARG A 87 -15.24 -0.10 6.98
C ARG A 87 -15.28 1.16 6.12
N ARG A 88 -14.16 1.53 5.48
CA ARG A 88 -14.06 2.69 4.59
C ARG A 88 -14.23 2.33 3.11
N GLY A 89 -14.58 1.08 2.83
CA GLY A 89 -14.80 0.54 1.50
C GLY A 89 -13.51 0.24 0.74
N TYR A 90 -12.36 0.10 1.41
CA TYR A 90 -11.16 -0.43 0.73
C TYR A 90 -11.26 -1.95 0.71
N ASP A 91 -11.26 -2.50 -0.49
CA ASP A 91 -11.35 -3.95 -0.72
C ASP A 91 -9.99 -4.58 -1.01
N MET A 92 -8.98 -3.77 -1.35
CA MET A 92 -7.65 -4.24 -1.70
C MET A 92 -6.58 -3.22 -1.27
N VAL A 93 -5.40 -3.74 -0.93
CA VAL A 93 -4.20 -2.94 -0.75
C VAL A 93 -3.13 -3.46 -1.70
N SER A 94 -2.46 -2.56 -2.40
CA SER A 94 -1.38 -2.87 -3.34
C SER A 94 -0.11 -2.15 -2.91
N VAL A 95 1.03 -2.76 -3.19
CA VAL A 95 2.36 -2.21 -2.89
C VAL A 95 3.02 -1.78 -4.18
N ALA A 96 3.54 -0.56 -4.20
CA ALA A 96 4.34 -0.05 -5.30
C ALA A 96 5.78 0.17 -4.85
N PHE A 97 6.75 -0.24 -5.67
CA PHE A 97 8.18 0.03 -5.46
C PHE A 97 8.75 1.01 -6.49
N ASP A 98 8.05 1.17 -7.60
CA ASP A 98 8.37 2.09 -8.67
C ASP A 98 7.07 2.63 -9.29
N ARG A 99 7.19 3.57 -10.24
CA ARG A 99 6.02 4.19 -10.90
C ARG A 99 5.33 3.29 -11.92
N LYS A 100 5.88 2.12 -12.24
CA LYS A 100 5.44 1.24 -13.32
C LYS A 100 4.79 -0.05 -12.82
N SER A 101 5.12 -0.48 -11.60
CA SER A 101 4.78 -1.80 -11.06
C SER A 101 4.01 -1.66 -9.77
N GLN A 102 2.86 -2.32 -9.70
CA GLN A 102 2.06 -2.49 -8.49
C GLN A 102 1.93 -3.99 -8.22
N TYR A 103 1.97 -4.37 -6.94
CA TYR A 103 1.89 -5.75 -6.48
C TYR A 103 0.71 -5.87 -5.52
N ASP A 104 -0.28 -6.67 -5.89
CA ASP A 104 -1.48 -6.84 -5.08
C ASP A 104 -1.20 -7.78 -3.89
N CYS A 105 -1.75 -7.42 -2.73
CA CYS A 105 -1.59 -8.19 -1.49
C CYS A 105 -2.66 -9.28 -1.28
N LEU A 106 -3.55 -9.51 -2.24
CA LEU A 106 -4.69 -10.45 -2.15
C LEU A 106 -4.69 -11.48 -3.29
#